data_AF-A3Q3B4-F1
#
_entry.id   AF-A3Q3B4-F1
#
_cell.length_a   1.000
_cell.length_b   1.000
_cell.length_c   1.000
_cell.angle_alpha   90.00
_cell.angle_beta   90.00
_cell.angle_gamma   90.00
#
_symmetry.space_group_name_H-M   'P 1'
#
loop_
_entity.id
_entity.type
_entity.pdbx_description
1 polymer ?
#
loop_
_entity_poly.entity_id
_entity_poly.type
_entity_poly.pdbx_seq_one_letter_code
_entity_poly.pdbx_strand_id
1 'polypeptide(L)'
;MSTFIGQLIGFAVIVFLLVRFVVPPVRRMMTAQQETVRRQLEESSTAANKVAQADQQHAKAVEEAKADARRVVDEARSDAEKIAEQMRAQADAEVERIKVQGQAQVQLLRQQLIRELRSHLGTESVARARELVRDHVSDDDNRSATVDRFLDELDAMAPSDAALDDAVGSRMRSTSRESLKALVSRFDELTADVDADGLTSLGDELAAVAKLLKTEPVLGKHFGEPTEDGEGKANLAEAVLSGKISDTALEVVKAAVAQRWSDESDLDYAVRHTARLALLVRAERNDETSEVEDQLFRFSRILDSESRLSGVLSDYTTPVDGRIGLLDRLLGDQAGETTRALLAQTVELLRGERADEAVRELAELAVARRGEVVAHVNAAAELSDAQRTRLAEVLGRIYGRPASLQLHIDPDMLGGLTIAVGDEVIDGSLASRLASAETQLPD
;
A
#
# COMPACT_ATOMS: atom_id res chain seq x y z
N MET A 1 -9.92 -99.74 -141.75
CA MET A 1 -10.88 -99.10 -140.82
C MET A 1 -11.09 -99.87 -139.52
N SER A 2 -10.90 -101.19 -139.46
CA SER A 2 -11.15 -102.02 -138.26
C SER A 2 -10.18 -101.78 -137.09
N THR A 3 -8.95 -101.34 -137.31
CA THR A 3 -7.98 -101.05 -136.23
C THR A 3 -8.26 -99.72 -135.50
N PHE A 4 -8.84 -98.72 -136.18
CA PHE A 4 -9.07 -97.39 -135.59
C PHE A 4 -10.25 -97.39 -134.59
N ILE A 5 -11.31 -98.17 -134.86
CA ILE A 5 -12.47 -98.29 -133.96
C ILE A 5 -12.08 -99.02 -132.67
N GLY A 6 -11.27 -100.09 -132.76
CA GLY A 6 -10.77 -100.79 -131.57
C GLY A 6 -9.90 -99.90 -130.67
N GLN A 7 -9.08 -99.03 -131.28
CA GLN A 7 -8.23 -98.09 -130.54
C GLN A 7 -9.05 -96.99 -129.84
N LEU A 8 -10.15 -96.53 -130.45
CA LEU A 8 -11.04 -95.56 -129.84
C LEU A 8 -11.85 -96.15 -128.67
N ILE A 9 -12.30 -97.40 -128.78
CA ILE A 9 -12.96 -98.11 -127.66
C ILE A 9 -11.96 -98.36 -126.53
N GLY A 10 -10.75 -98.81 -126.84
CA GLY A 10 -9.68 -98.99 -125.85
C GLY A 10 -9.32 -97.68 -125.13
N PHE A 11 -9.25 -96.57 -125.87
CA PHE A 11 -9.04 -95.23 -125.29
C PHE A 11 -10.20 -94.80 -124.40
N ALA A 12 -11.46 -95.03 -124.81
CA ALA A 12 -12.62 -94.69 -124.00
C ALA A 12 -12.67 -95.46 -122.67
N VAL A 13 -12.27 -96.74 -122.65
CA VAL A 13 -12.22 -97.55 -121.42
C VAL A 13 -11.12 -97.05 -120.47
N ILE A 14 -9.94 -96.71 -120.99
CA ILE A 14 -8.85 -96.14 -120.18
C ILE A 14 -9.25 -94.79 -119.58
N VAL A 15 -9.86 -93.91 -120.38
CA VAL A 15 -10.35 -92.61 -119.89
C VAL A 15 -11.39 -92.81 -118.79
N PHE A 16 -12.32 -93.76 -118.94
CA PHE A 16 -13.31 -94.05 -117.90
C PHE A 16 -12.67 -94.52 -116.59
N LEU A 17 -11.69 -95.42 -116.64
CA LEU A 17 -10.98 -95.90 -115.44
C LEU A 17 -10.19 -94.77 -114.76
N LEU A 18 -9.48 -93.94 -115.53
CA LEU A 18 -8.74 -92.80 -114.98
C LEU A 18 -9.69 -91.80 -114.32
N VAL A 19 -10.78 -91.43 -115.00
CA VAL A 19 -11.75 -90.45 -114.48
C VAL A 19 -12.49 -91.00 -113.26
N ARG A 20 -12.81 -92.29 -113.21
CA ARG A 20 -13.63 -92.87 -112.13
C ARG A 20 -12.83 -93.28 -110.90
N PHE A 21 -11.59 -93.73 -111.05
CA PHE A 21 -10.79 -94.27 -109.93
C PHE A 21 -9.56 -93.43 -109.56
N VAL A 22 -8.90 -92.76 -110.50
CA VAL A 22 -7.64 -92.04 -110.22
C VAL A 22 -7.87 -90.55 -109.95
N VAL A 23 -8.78 -89.91 -110.69
CA VAL A 23 -9.07 -88.48 -110.51
C VAL A 23 -9.66 -88.13 -109.13
N PRO A 24 -10.56 -88.92 -108.51
CA PRO A 24 -11.13 -88.56 -107.20
C PRO A 24 -10.11 -88.48 -106.05
N PRO A 25 -9.20 -89.45 -105.80
CA PRO A 25 -8.23 -89.35 -104.71
C PRO A 25 -7.18 -88.25 -104.95
N VAL A 26 -6.73 -88.06 -106.19
CA VAL A 26 -5.76 -86.99 -106.53
C VAL A 26 -6.38 -85.61 -106.29
N ARG A 27 -7.65 -85.41 -106.69
CA ARG A 27 -8.35 -84.15 -106.40
C ARG A 27 -8.48 -83.91 -104.89
N ARG A 28 -8.88 -84.91 -104.10
CA ARG A 28 -9.01 -84.75 -102.63
C ARG A 28 -7.70 -84.37 -101.96
N MET A 29 -6.59 -84.98 -102.36
CA MET A 29 -5.28 -84.69 -101.77
C MET A 29 -4.80 -83.28 -102.14
N MET A 30 -5.04 -82.84 -103.38
CA MET A 30 -4.78 -81.46 -103.78
C MET A 30 -5.66 -80.46 -103.02
N THR A 31 -6.96 -80.74 -102.81
CA THR A 31 -7.83 -79.83 -102.04
C THR A 31 -7.40 -79.74 -100.57
N ALA A 32 -7.01 -80.86 -99.94
CA ALA A 32 -6.56 -80.86 -98.55
C ALA A 32 -5.24 -80.08 -98.34
N GLN A 33 -4.29 -80.20 -99.28
CA GLN A 33 -3.08 -79.36 -99.27
C GLN A 33 -3.41 -77.89 -99.52
N GLN A 34 -4.31 -77.59 -100.47
CA GLN A 34 -4.77 -76.22 -100.73
C GLN A 34 -5.43 -75.61 -99.48
N GLU A 35 -6.24 -76.37 -98.75
CA GLU A 35 -6.96 -75.91 -97.55
C GLU A 35 -6.01 -75.70 -96.36
N THR A 36 -5.02 -76.56 -96.17
CA THR A 36 -4.00 -76.39 -95.11
C THR A 36 -3.15 -75.14 -95.34
N VAL A 37 -2.70 -74.91 -96.58
CA VAL A 37 -1.96 -73.70 -96.95
C VAL A 37 -2.85 -72.47 -96.78
N ARG A 38 -4.13 -72.55 -97.17
CA ARG A 38 -5.09 -71.45 -96.97
C ARG A 38 -5.29 -71.10 -95.50
N ARG A 39 -5.43 -72.11 -94.62
CA ARG A 39 -5.56 -71.91 -93.17
C ARG A 39 -4.31 -71.30 -92.55
N GLN A 40 -3.11 -71.78 -92.93
CA GLN A 40 -1.85 -71.20 -92.44
C GLN A 40 -1.65 -69.75 -92.90
N LEU A 41 -2.04 -69.42 -94.14
CA LEU A 41 -2.06 -68.03 -94.62
C LEU A 41 -3.08 -67.17 -93.86
N GLU A 42 -4.27 -67.69 -93.56
CA GLU A 42 -5.27 -66.99 -92.75
C GLU A 42 -4.80 -66.77 -91.29
N GLU A 43 -4.24 -67.79 -90.64
CA GLU A 43 -3.68 -67.67 -89.28
C GLU A 43 -2.49 -66.71 -89.24
N SER A 44 -1.60 -66.75 -90.23
CA SER A 44 -0.50 -65.78 -90.34
C SER A 44 -1.01 -64.36 -90.59
N SER A 45 -2.05 -64.19 -91.41
CA SER A 45 -2.63 -62.86 -91.67
C SER A 45 -3.35 -62.31 -90.44
N THR A 46 -4.05 -63.14 -89.67
CA THR A 46 -4.74 -62.73 -88.44
C THR A 46 -3.75 -62.43 -87.32
N ALA A 47 -2.67 -63.19 -87.18
CA ALA A 47 -1.57 -62.87 -86.26
C ALA A 47 -0.88 -61.55 -86.63
N ALA A 48 -0.55 -61.35 -87.92
CA ALA A 48 0.02 -60.09 -88.41
C ALA A 48 -0.92 -58.90 -88.16
N ASN A 49 -2.23 -59.08 -88.38
CA ASN A 49 -3.24 -58.05 -88.08
C ASN A 49 -3.34 -57.75 -86.58
N LYS A 50 -3.23 -58.75 -85.69
CA LYS A 50 -3.22 -58.52 -84.23
C LYS A 50 -1.98 -57.77 -83.78
N VAL A 51 -0.80 -58.09 -84.32
CA VAL A 51 0.44 -57.34 -84.02
C VAL A 51 0.30 -55.91 -84.52
N ALA A 52 -0.18 -55.70 -85.75
CA ALA A 52 -0.43 -54.35 -86.27
C ALA A 52 -1.45 -53.56 -85.44
N GLN A 53 -2.52 -54.21 -84.95
CA GLN A 53 -3.49 -53.58 -84.04
C GLN A 53 -2.89 -53.28 -82.66
N ALA A 54 -2.08 -54.17 -82.10
CA ALA A 54 -1.40 -53.96 -80.83
C ALA A 54 -0.38 -52.81 -80.93
N ASP A 55 0.39 -52.74 -82.01
CA ASP A 55 1.30 -51.64 -82.30
C ASP A 55 0.53 -50.32 -82.47
N GLN A 56 -0.63 -50.35 -83.15
CA GLN A 56 -1.49 -49.18 -83.27
C GLN A 56 -2.07 -48.74 -81.92
N GLN A 57 -2.51 -49.66 -81.06
CA GLN A 57 -3.01 -49.36 -79.72
C GLN A 57 -1.90 -48.85 -78.80
N HIS A 58 -0.70 -49.45 -78.87
CA HIS A 58 0.46 -48.98 -78.13
C HIS A 58 0.87 -47.58 -78.60
N ALA A 59 0.91 -47.33 -79.90
CA ALA A 59 1.18 -46.01 -80.45
C ALA A 59 0.13 -44.98 -79.97
N LYS A 60 -1.16 -45.34 -79.99
CA LYS A 60 -2.24 -44.49 -79.44
C LYS A 60 -2.06 -44.23 -77.95
N ALA A 61 -1.81 -45.26 -77.14
CA ALA A 61 -1.60 -45.12 -75.70
C ALA A 61 -0.37 -44.27 -75.36
N VAL A 62 0.71 -44.38 -76.14
CA VAL A 62 1.89 -43.52 -76.00
C VAL A 62 1.56 -42.07 -76.34
N GLU A 63 0.79 -41.82 -77.39
CA GLU A 63 0.38 -40.46 -77.74
C GLU A 63 -0.61 -39.87 -76.71
N GLU A 64 -1.54 -40.66 -76.19
CA GLU A 64 -2.42 -40.28 -75.08
C GLU A 64 -1.62 -39.99 -73.81
N ALA A 65 -0.68 -40.86 -73.41
CA ALA A 65 0.18 -40.65 -72.26
C ALA A 65 1.08 -39.39 -72.42
N LYS A 66 1.56 -39.11 -73.64
CA LYS A 66 2.27 -37.85 -73.93
C LYS A 66 1.36 -36.63 -73.81
N ALA A 67 0.11 -36.74 -74.26
CA ALA A 67 -0.88 -35.67 -74.14
C ALA A 67 -1.25 -35.40 -72.67
N ASP A 68 -1.45 -36.46 -71.89
CA ASP A 68 -1.71 -36.38 -70.46
C ASP A 68 -0.50 -35.83 -69.69
N ALA A 69 0.72 -36.28 -69.99
CA ALA A 69 1.94 -35.75 -69.39
C ALA A 69 2.11 -34.25 -69.67
N ARG A 70 1.79 -33.79 -70.89
CA ARG A 70 1.78 -32.35 -71.22
C ARG A 70 0.74 -31.61 -70.39
N ARG A 71 -0.48 -32.14 -70.28
CA ARG A 71 -1.54 -31.55 -69.45
C ARG A 71 -1.14 -31.43 -67.99
N VAL A 72 -0.55 -32.49 -67.41
CA VAL A 72 -0.05 -32.48 -66.02
C VAL A 72 1.07 -31.45 -65.84
N VAL A 73 1.98 -31.31 -66.80
CA VAL A 73 3.04 -30.28 -66.75
C VAL A 73 2.46 -28.87 -66.85
N ASP A 74 1.47 -28.65 -67.70
CA ASP A 74 0.80 -27.35 -67.85
C ASP A 74 -0.02 -26.99 -66.59
N GLU A 75 -0.73 -27.95 -66.00
CA GLU A 75 -1.42 -27.81 -64.70
C GLU A 75 -0.42 -27.50 -63.57
N ALA A 76 0.68 -28.25 -63.48
CA ALA A 76 1.73 -28.01 -62.48
C ALA A 76 2.39 -26.64 -62.65
N ARG A 77 2.56 -26.15 -63.89
CA ARG A 77 3.03 -24.78 -64.15
C ARG A 77 2.02 -23.74 -63.68
N SER A 78 0.74 -23.91 -64.01
CA SER A 78 -0.32 -23.01 -63.55
C SER A 78 -0.42 -22.98 -62.02
N ASP A 79 -0.31 -24.13 -61.36
CA ASP A 79 -0.35 -24.20 -59.90
C ASP A 79 0.91 -23.61 -59.26
N ALA A 80 2.09 -23.80 -59.86
CA ALA A 80 3.31 -23.14 -59.41
C ALA A 80 3.21 -21.61 -59.53
N GLU A 81 2.59 -21.09 -60.61
CA GLU A 81 2.30 -19.66 -60.77
C GLU A 81 1.34 -19.16 -59.69
N LYS A 82 0.24 -19.86 -59.43
CA LYS A 82 -0.71 -19.51 -58.34
C LYS A 82 -0.05 -19.54 -56.96
N ILE A 83 0.77 -20.55 -56.67
CA ILE A 83 1.51 -20.63 -55.39
C ILE A 83 2.49 -19.45 -55.29
N ALA A 84 3.19 -19.12 -56.36
CA ALA A 84 4.09 -17.95 -56.38
C ALA A 84 3.33 -16.64 -56.16
N GLU A 85 2.15 -16.46 -56.77
CA GLU A 85 1.27 -15.31 -56.54
C GLU A 85 0.75 -15.25 -55.10
N GLN A 86 0.31 -16.38 -54.53
CA GLN A 86 -0.13 -16.47 -53.14
C GLN A 86 1.01 -16.14 -52.16
N MET A 87 2.21 -16.67 -52.39
CA MET A 87 3.39 -16.36 -51.57
C MET A 87 3.75 -14.87 -51.67
N ARG A 88 3.66 -14.25 -52.85
CA ARG A 88 3.85 -12.80 -53.01
C ARG A 88 2.80 -12.01 -52.23
N ALA A 89 1.53 -12.37 -52.36
CA ALA A 89 0.44 -11.70 -51.62
C ALA A 89 0.59 -11.86 -50.10
N GLN A 90 1.01 -13.03 -49.61
CA GLN A 90 1.33 -13.25 -48.19
C GLN A 90 2.53 -12.41 -47.74
N ALA A 91 3.60 -12.34 -48.55
CA ALA A 91 4.76 -11.51 -48.25
C ALA A 91 4.39 -10.02 -48.17
N ASP A 92 3.57 -9.52 -49.11
CA ASP A 92 3.08 -8.13 -49.09
C ASP A 92 2.22 -7.85 -47.85
N ALA A 93 1.35 -8.79 -47.47
CA ALA A 93 0.55 -8.69 -46.26
C ALA A 93 1.41 -8.67 -44.98
N GLU A 94 2.46 -9.48 -44.92
CA GLU A 94 3.38 -9.52 -43.78
C GLU A 94 4.24 -8.24 -43.70
N VAL A 95 4.69 -7.72 -44.84
CA VAL A 95 5.41 -6.42 -44.90
C VAL A 95 4.51 -5.29 -44.41
N GLU A 96 3.25 -5.21 -44.85
CA GLU A 96 2.32 -4.20 -44.36
C GLU A 96 1.99 -4.40 -42.87
N ARG A 97 1.86 -5.65 -42.39
CA ARG A 97 1.68 -5.94 -40.96
C ARG A 97 2.86 -5.41 -40.12
N ILE A 98 4.09 -5.71 -40.53
CA ILE A 98 5.32 -5.23 -39.86
C ILE A 98 5.39 -3.70 -39.89
N LYS A 99 5.03 -3.08 -41.00
CA LYS A 99 5.02 -1.62 -41.16
C LYS A 99 4.01 -0.94 -40.23
N VAL A 100 2.77 -1.45 -40.16
CA VAL A 100 1.73 -0.92 -39.25
C VAL A 100 2.15 -1.11 -37.79
N GLN A 101 2.68 -2.29 -37.43
CA GLN A 101 3.21 -2.55 -36.09
C GLN A 101 4.38 -1.61 -35.75
N GLY A 102 5.30 -1.39 -36.69
CA GLY A 102 6.41 -0.45 -36.54
C GLY A 102 5.94 0.98 -36.34
N GLN A 103 4.94 1.45 -37.09
CA GLN A 103 4.34 2.76 -36.91
C GLN A 103 3.68 2.92 -35.53
N ALA A 104 2.96 1.90 -35.06
CA ALA A 104 2.39 1.89 -33.71
C ALA A 104 3.48 1.94 -32.63
N GLN A 105 4.57 1.17 -32.79
CA GLN A 105 5.70 1.19 -31.86
C GLN A 105 6.38 2.57 -31.81
N VAL A 106 6.57 3.22 -32.95
CA VAL A 106 7.12 4.59 -33.02
C VAL A 106 6.20 5.59 -32.33
N GLN A 107 4.88 5.45 -32.47
CA GLN A 107 3.93 6.31 -31.76
C GLN A 107 3.98 6.09 -30.24
N LEU A 108 4.09 4.84 -29.78
CA LEU A 108 4.24 4.52 -28.36
C LEU A 108 5.56 5.09 -27.80
N LEU A 109 6.67 4.91 -28.50
CA LEU A 109 7.96 5.50 -28.12
C LEU A 109 7.89 7.03 -28.06
N ARG A 110 7.23 7.67 -29.04
CA ARG A 110 7.01 9.12 -29.02
C ARG A 110 6.18 9.56 -27.82
N GLN A 111 5.11 8.84 -27.50
CA GLN A 111 4.28 9.13 -26.33
C GLN A 111 5.07 8.97 -25.04
N GLN A 112 5.86 7.91 -24.91
CA GLN A 112 6.74 7.68 -23.76
C GLN A 112 7.80 8.78 -23.61
N LEU A 113 8.45 9.20 -24.70
CA LEU A 113 9.41 10.30 -24.69
C LEU A 113 8.76 11.64 -24.28
N ILE A 114 7.56 11.95 -24.79
CA ILE A 114 6.83 13.16 -24.38
C ILE A 114 6.48 13.09 -22.89
N ARG A 115 6.13 11.91 -22.41
CA ARG A 115 5.77 11.66 -21.03
C ARG A 115 6.96 11.87 -20.10
N GLU A 116 8.08 11.21 -20.38
CA GLU A 116 9.35 11.38 -19.67
C GLU A 116 9.82 12.83 -19.70
N LEU A 117 9.72 13.51 -20.84
CA LEU A 117 10.06 14.94 -20.96
C LEU A 117 9.17 15.82 -20.08
N ARG A 118 7.86 15.54 -19.99
CA ARG A 118 6.92 16.27 -19.13
C ARG A 118 7.22 16.04 -17.66
N SER A 119 7.52 14.80 -17.27
CA SER A 119 7.92 14.46 -15.92
C SER A 119 9.21 15.19 -15.51
N HIS A 120 10.28 15.08 -16.31
CA HIS A 120 11.54 15.78 -16.05
C HIS A 120 11.39 17.30 -16.00
N LEU A 121 10.68 17.89 -16.98
CA LEU A 121 10.41 19.34 -16.98
C LEU A 121 9.60 19.75 -15.75
N GLY A 122 8.64 18.92 -15.34
CA GLY A 122 7.85 19.10 -14.13
C GLY A 122 8.72 19.14 -12.88
N THR A 123 9.58 18.13 -12.68
CA THR A 123 10.48 18.05 -11.53
C THR A 123 11.42 19.25 -11.46
N GLU A 124 12.05 19.62 -12.59
CA GLU A 124 12.93 20.80 -12.66
C GLU A 124 12.17 22.11 -12.38
N SER A 125 10.92 22.22 -12.84
CA SER A 125 10.08 23.39 -12.58
C SER A 125 9.72 23.49 -11.10
N VAL A 126 9.37 22.38 -10.45
CA VAL A 126 9.09 22.36 -9.00
C VAL A 126 10.36 22.65 -8.19
N ALA A 127 11.52 22.13 -8.62
CA ALA A 127 12.79 22.44 -7.98
C ALA A 127 13.13 23.94 -8.04
N ARG A 128 12.95 24.58 -9.20
CA ARG A 128 13.11 26.05 -9.34
C ARG A 128 12.06 26.84 -8.58
N ALA A 129 10.81 26.38 -8.56
CA ALA A 129 9.77 26.99 -7.74
C ALA A 129 10.12 26.90 -6.24
N ARG A 130 10.68 25.78 -5.77
CA ARG A 130 11.16 25.60 -4.38
C ARG A 130 12.26 26.60 -4.03
N GLU A 131 13.22 26.83 -4.92
CA GLU A 131 14.27 27.83 -4.75
C GLU A 131 13.69 29.26 -4.70
N LEU A 132 12.84 29.62 -5.67
CA LEU A 132 12.16 30.92 -5.70
C LEU A 132 11.31 31.20 -4.46
N VAL A 133 10.57 30.18 -3.99
CA VAL A 133 9.77 30.28 -2.76
C VAL A 133 10.69 30.47 -1.55
N ARG A 134 11.80 29.71 -1.47
CA ARG A 134 12.78 29.85 -0.39
C ARG A 134 13.40 31.24 -0.34
N ASP A 135 13.73 31.80 -1.50
CA ASP A 135 14.24 33.18 -1.58
C ASP A 135 13.15 34.20 -1.20
N HIS A 136 11.91 34.00 -1.65
CA HIS A 136 10.81 34.92 -1.34
C HIS A 136 10.49 35.00 0.16
N VAL A 137 10.47 33.87 0.85
CA VAL A 137 10.17 33.78 2.29
C VAL A 137 11.36 34.06 3.21
N SER A 138 12.54 34.25 2.65
CA SER A 138 13.70 34.74 3.41
C SER A 138 13.47 36.16 3.92
N ASP A 139 12.61 36.93 3.26
CA ASP A 139 12.11 38.23 3.73
C ASP A 139 11.03 38.06 4.80
N ASP A 140 11.16 38.79 5.92
CA ASP A 140 10.27 38.66 7.07
C ASP A 140 8.83 39.09 6.76
N ASP A 141 8.61 40.12 5.93
CA ASP A 141 7.26 40.59 5.56
C ASP A 141 6.53 39.53 4.71
N ASN A 142 7.22 38.93 3.74
CA ASN A 142 6.66 37.85 2.92
C ASN A 142 6.38 36.59 3.74
N ARG A 143 7.24 36.28 4.72
CA ARG A 143 7.03 35.16 5.65
C ARG A 143 5.80 35.38 6.51
N SER A 144 5.65 36.59 7.08
CA SER A 144 4.47 36.98 7.85
C SER A 144 3.20 36.89 6.99
N ALA A 145 3.23 37.39 5.75
CA ALA A 145 2.09 37.31 4.85
C ALA A 145 1.68 35.86 4.50
N THR A 146 2.62 34.92 4.53
CA THR A 146 2.34 33.48 4.34
C THR A 146 1.62 32.91 5.54
N VAL A 147 2.05 33.26 6.75
CA VAL A 147 1.37 32.91 8.00
C VAL A 147 -0.05 33.48 8.00
N ASP A 148 -0.21 34.76 7.70
CA ASP A 148 -1.51 35.43 7.72
C ASP A 148 -2.50 34.78 6.74
N ARG A 149 -2.03 34.42 5.54
CA ARG A 149 -2.85 33.69 4.57
C ARG A 149 -3.29 32.32 5.08
N PHE A 150 -2.42 31.60 5.79
CA PHE A 150 -2.81 30.33 6.38
C PHE A 150 -3.79 30.50 7.53
N LEU A 151 -3.64 31.55 8.35
CA LEU A 151 -4.64 31.90 9.37
C LEU A 151 -5.99 32.24 8.74
N ASP A 152 -6.02 32.91 7.59
CA ASP A 152 -7.27 33.16 6.84
C ASP A 152 -7.90 31.84 6.34
N GLU A 153 -7.09 30.92 5.81
CA GLU A 153 -7.57 29.61 5.36
C GLU A 153 -8.12 28.77 6.53
N LEU A 154 -7.43 28.75 7.68
CA LEU A 154 -7.91 28.11 8.91
C LEU A 154 -9.21 28.71 9.41
N ASP A 155 -9.33 30.04 9.41
CA ASP A 155 -10.53 30.74 9.83
C ASP A 155 -11.75 30.35 8.96
N ALA A 156 -11.52 30.15 7.66
CA ALA A 156 -12.55 29.66 6.75
C ALA A 156 -12.97 28.19 6.98
N MET A 157 -12.17 27.40 7.70
CA MET A 157 -12.51 26.01 8.06
C MET A 157 -13.40 25.92 9.31
N ALA A 158 -13.55 27.01 10.08
CA ALA A 158 -14.35 27.01 11.30
C ALA A 158 -15.85 27.19 11.02
N PRO A 159 -16.75 26.47 11.72
CA PRO A 159 -16.49 25.48 12.76
C PRO A 159 -16.21 24.07 12.20
N SER A 160 -15.36 23.30 12.87
CA SER A 160 -15.20 21.87 12.60
C SER A 160 -16.06 21.05 13.57
N ASP A 161 -16.63 19.94 13.09
CA ASP A 161 -17.34 18.96 13.94
C ASP A 161 -16.36 18.04 14.72
N ALA A 162 -15.07 18.38 14.79
CA ALA A 162 -14.06 17.55 15.43
C ALA A 162 -14.24 17.56 16.95
N ALA A 163 -14.91 16.54 17.48
CA ALA A 163 -14.91 16.25 18.91
C ALA A 163 -13.51 15.76 19.30
N LEU A 164 -12.73 16.62 19.97
CA LEU A 164 -11.51 16.19 20.63
C LEU A 164 -11.88 15.26 21.79
N ASP A 165 -11.61 13.97 21.63
CA ASP A 165 -11.57 13.03 22.74
C ASP A 165 -10.36 13.45 23.60
N ASP A 166 -10.59 13.79 24.88
CA ASP A 166 -9.50 14.19 25.77
C ASP A 166 -8.38 13.14 25.72
N ALA A 167 -7.18 13.56 25.30
CA ALA A 167 -6.03 12.67 25.10
C ALA A 167 -5.65 11.90 26.40
N VAL A 168 -6.09 12.41 27.55
CA VAL A 168 -5.95 11.77 28.86
C VAL A 168 -6.71 10.44 28.89
N GLY A 169 -5.95 9.36 28.77
CA GLY A 169 -6.48 8.00 28.79
C GLY A 169 -6.78 7.43 27.40
N SER A 170 -6.31 8.05 26.30
CA SER A 170 -6.44 7.48 24.94
C SER A 170 -5.88 6.05 24.84
N ARG A 171 -4.84 5.75 25.64
CA ARG A 171 -4.22 4.42 25.75
C ARG A 171 -5.06 3.41 26.56
N MET A 172 -6.04 3.88 27.33
CA MET A 172 -6.87 3.05 28.20
C MET A 172 -8.10 2.49 27.49
N ARG A 173 -8.51 1.28 27.88
CA ARG A 173 -9.80 0.72 27.46
C ARG A 173 -10.96 1.53 28.05
N SER A 174 -12.15 1.42 27.45
CA SER A 174 -13.34 2.18 27.83
C SER A 174 -13.67 2.13 29.33
N THR A 175 -13.60 0.95 29.95
CA THR A 175 -13.90 0.78 31.38
C THR A 175 -12.91 1.52 32.28
N SER A 176 -11.62 1.53 31.93
CA SER A 176 -10.60 2.28 32.67
C SER A 176 -10.74 3.79 32.45
N ARG A 177 -11.11 4.24 31.24
CA ARG A 177 -11.41 5.65 30.96
C ARG A 177 -12.59 6.16 31.80
N GLU A 178 -13.66 5.39 31.88
CA GLU A 178 -14.83 5.73 32.70
C GLU A 178 -14.49 5.77 34.20
N SER A 179 -13.71 4.80 34.67
CA SER A 179 -13.21 4.74 36.05
C SER A 179 -12.31 5.93 36.39
N LEU A 180 -11.39 6.32 35.50
CA LEU A 180 -10.53 7.49 35.69
C LEU A 180 -11.38 8.76 35.76
N LYS A 181 -12.37 8.91 34.88
CA LYS A 181 -13.29 10.06 34.90
C LYS A 181 -14.06 10.14 36.22
N ALA A 182 -14.59 9.02 36.71
CA ALA A 182 -15.30 8.96 37.99
C ALA A 182 -14.37 9.33 39.17
N LEU A 183 -13.13 8.84 39.15
CA LEU A 183 -12.11 9.18 40.15
C LEU A 183 -11.78 10.68 40.14
N VAL A 184 -11.58 11.27 38.96
CA VAL A 184 -11.29 12.71 38.83
C VAL A 184 -12.45 13.55 39.34
N SER A 185 -13.70 13.20 39.02
CA SER A 185 -14.87 13.90 39.57
C SER A 185 -14.92 13.80 41.10
N ARG A 186 -14.63 12.63 41.67
CA ARG A 186 -14.58 12.47 43.13
C ARG A 186 -13.42 13.22 43.76
N PHE A 187 -12.27 13.26 43.10
CA PHE A 187 -11.11 14.03 43.53
C PHE A 187 -11.44 15.54 43.57
N ASP A 188 -12.12 16.07 42.56
CA ASP A 188 -12.54 17.47 42.53
C ASP A 188 -13.49 17.82 43.69
N GLU A 189 -14.44 16.92 44.02
CA GLU A 189 -15.31 17.08 45.19
C GLU A 189 -14.53 17.09 46.51
N LEU A 190 -13.57 16.18 46.67
CA LEU A 190 -12.78 16.03 47.89
C LEU A 190 -11.75 17.15 48.09
N THR A 191 -11.31 17.80 47.02
CA THR A 191 -10.28 18.85 47.05
C THR A 191 -10.81 20.27 46.92
N ALA A 192 -12.13 20.44 46.75
CA ALA A 192 -12.76 21.75 46.58
C ALA A 192 -12.33 22.76 47.67
N ASP A 193 -12.34 22.34 48.93
CA ASP A 193 -12.06 23.20 50.09
C ASP A 193 -10.66 23.00 50.70
N VAL A 194 -9.80 22.22 50.05
CA VAL A 194 -8.43 21.99 50.53
C VAL A 194 -7.55 23.17 50.14
N ASP A 195 -6.75 23.65 51.10
CA ASP A 195 -5.79 24.75 50.89
C ASP A 195 -4.50 24.26 50.20
N ALA A 196 -3.61 25.20 49.84
CA ALA A 196 -2.39 24.89 49.09
C ALA A 196 -1.44 23.95 49.85
N ASP A 197 -1.33 24.09 51.18
CA ASP A 197 -0.48 23.23 52.02
C ASP A 197 -1.08 21.82 52.15
N GLY A 198 -2.41 21.72 52.28
CA GLY A 198 -3.13 20.47 52.26
C GLY A 198 -3.02 19.75 50.91
N LEU A 199 -3.08 20.48 49.79
CA LEU A 199 -2.88 19.93 48.45
C LEU A 199 -1.45 19.44 48.21
N THR A 200 -0.45 20.13 48.78
CA THR A 200 0.94 19.68 48.76
C THR A 200 1.07 18.34 49.47
N SER A 201 0.54 18.26 50.70
CA SER A 201 0.54 17.03 51.50
C SER A 201 -0.21 15.90 50.80
N LEU A 202 -1.36 16.19 50.20
CA LEU A 202 -2.16 15.22 49.43
C LEU A 202 -1.37 14.68 48.22
N GLY A 203 -0.68 15.54 47.48
CA GLY A 203 0.17 15.14 46.35
C GLY A 203 1.27 14.19 46.78
N ASP A 204 1.97 14.49 47.88
CA ASP A 204 3.05 13.66 48.43
C ASP A 204 2.53 12.31 48.95
N GLU A 205 1.39 12.32 49.65
CA GLU A 205 0.76 11.10 50.17
C GLU A 205 0.27 10.17 49.04
N LEU A 206 -0.37 10.71 48.00
CA LEU A 206 -0.80 9.93 46.83
C LEU A 206 0.40 9.38 46.05
N ALA A 207 1.48 10.15 45.92
CA ALA A 207 2.74 9.66 45.34
C ALA A 207 3.35 8.51 46.17
N ALA A 208 3.34 8.63 47.50
CA ALA A 208 3.79 7.57 48.40
C ALA A 208 2.93 6.30 48.26
N VAL A 209 1.62 6.43 48.08
CA VAL A 209 0.72 5.30 47.80
C VAL A 209 1.04 4.68 46.43
N ALA A 210 1.23 5.47 45.38
CA ALA A 210 1.65 4.94 44.07
C ALA A 210 2.97 4.15 44.16
N LYS A 211 3.93 4.65 44.96
CA LYS A 211 5.20 3.97 45.25
C LYS A 211 4.97 2.65 46.00
N LEU A 212 4.09 2.63 47.00
CA LEU A 212 3.71 1.42 47.73
C LEU A 212 3.14 0.36 46.79
N LEU A 213 2.22 0.74 45.89
CA LEU A 213 1.65 -0.18 44.90
C LEU A 213 2.70 -0.75 43.93
N LYS A 214 3.81 -0.02 43.71
CA LYS A 214 4.97 -0.53 42.96
C LYS A 214 5.75 -1.57 43.75
N THR A 215 6.07 -1.26 45.00
CA THR A 215 6.97 -2.08 45.83
C THR A 215 6.28 -3.33 46.33
N GLU A 216 4.97 -3.28 46.53
CA GLU A 216 4.13 -4.38 46.99
C GLU A 216 3.17 -4.84 45.89
N PRO A 217 3.64 -5.59 44.87
CA PRO A 217 2.84 -5.96 43.70
C PRO A 217 1.62 -6.83 44.06
N VAL A 218 1.67 -7.57 45.17
CA VAL A 218 0.51 -8.33 45.65
C VAL A 218 -0.62 -7.40 46.06
N LEU A 219 -0.31 -6.28 46.71
CA LEU A 219 -1.28 -5.26 47.07
C LEU A 219 -1.84 -4.57 45.83
N GLY A 220 -0.96 -4.19 44.89
CA GLY A 220 -1.34 -3.63 43.59
C GLY A 220 -2.34 -4.52 42.84
N LYS A 221 -2.05 -5.81 42.76
CA LYS A 221 -2.93 -6.80 42.12
C LYS A 221 -4.31 -6.89 42.79
N HIS A 222 -4.37 -6.93 44.13
CA HIS A 222 -5.64 -7.01 44.83
C HIS A 222 -6.47 -5.73 44.72
N PHE A 223 -5.83 -4.55 44.74
CA PHE A 223 -6.53 -3.29 44.56
C PHE A 223 -7.02 -3.08 43.11
N GLY A 224 -6.21 -3.52 42.14
CA GLY A 224 -6.52 -3.45 40.71
C GLY A 224 -7.48 -4.52 40.21
N GLU A 225 -7.88 -5.49 41.04
CA GLU A 225 -8.74 -6.59 40.61
C GLU A 225 -10.12 -6.07 40.14
N PRO A 226 -10.57 -6.44 38.91
CA PRO A 226 -11.83 -5.97 38.35
C PRO A 226 -13.03 -6.75 38.93
N THR A 227 -13.32 -6.53 40.21
CA THR A 227 -14.45 -7.10 40.94
C THR A 227 -15.64 -6.12 41.02
N GLU A 228 -16.84 -6.66 41.21
CA GLU A 228 -18.04 -5.87 41.55
C GLU A 228 -18.02 -5.38 43.01
N ASP A 229 -17.25 -6.02 43.89
CA ASP A 229 -17.12 -5.66 45.30
C ASP A 229 -16.12 -4.51 45.52
N GLY A 230 -16.46 -3.33 45.02
CA GLY A 230 -15.66 -2.12 45.21
C GLY A 230 -15.56 -1.69 46.68
N GLU A 231 -16.60 -1.93 47.48
CA GLU A 231 -16.64 -1.60 48.91
C GLU A 231 -15.67 -2.47 49.71
N GLY A 232 -15.60 -3.78 49.42
CA GLY A 232 -14.60 -4.66 50.02
C GLY A 232 -13.16 -4.20 49.75
N LYS A 233 -12.85 -3.74 48.53
CA LYS A 233 -11.54 -3.16 48.19
C LYS A 233 -11.27 -1.85 48.94
N ALA A 234 -12.27 -0.97 49.04
CA ALA A 234 -12.13 0.27 49.79
C ALA A 234 -11.87 0.01 51.30
N ASN A 235 -12.56 -0.97 51.89
CA ASN A 235 -12.33 -1.37 53.29
C ASN A 235 -10.93 -1.97 53.50
N LEU A 236 -10.40 -2.71 52.52
CA LEU A 236 -9.03 -3.18 52.58
C LEU A 236 -8.03 -2.03 52.49
N ALA A 237 -8.25 -1.07 51.60
CA ALA A 237 -7.42 0.13 51.52
C ALA A 237 -7.45 0.95 52.83
N GLU A 238 -8.63 1.09 53.44
CA GLU A 238 -8.78 1.71 54.76
C GLU A 238 -7.99 0.98 55.84
N ALA A 239 -8.08 -0.35 55.91
CA ALA A 239 -7.36 -1.15 56.89
C ALA A 239 -5.83 -1.05 56.74
N VAL A 240 -5.33 -0.88 55.52
CA VAL A 240 -3.88 -0.81 55.23
C VAL A 240 -3.31 0.60 55.43
N LEU A 241 -4.08 1.65 55.06
CA LEU A 241 -3.57 3.02 54.95
C LEU A 241 -4.05 3.96 56.06
N SER A 242 -5.06 3.58 56.84
CA SER A 242 -5.55 4.40 57.97
C SER A 242 -4.41 4.71 58.96
N GLY A 243 -4.30 5.99 59.34
CA GLY A 243 -3.25 6.50 60.22
C GLY A 243 -1.86 6.59 59.58
N LYS A 244 -1.73 6.31 58.27
CA LYS A 244 -0.47 6.49 57.51
C LYS A 244 -0.51 7.69 56.57
N ILE A 245 -1.70 8.07 56.12
CA ILE A 245 -1.98 9.20 55.25
C ILE A 245 -3.15 10.00 55.82
N SER A 246 -3.36 11.22 55.34
CA SER A 246 -4.51 12.06 55.70
C SER A 246 -5.85 11.43 55.30
N ASP A 247 -6.92 11.85 55.97
CA ASP A 247 -8.28 11.39 55.67
C ASP A 247 -8.68 11.70 54.21
N THR A 248 -8.29 12.87 53.69
CA THR A 248 -8.55 13.25 52.29
C THR A 248 -7.83 12.32 51.32
N ALA A 249 -6.54 12.03 51.55
CA ALA A 249 -5.79 11.09 50.71
C ALA A 249 -6.39 9.69 50.78
N LEU A 250 -6.82 9.26 51.97
CA LEU A 250 -7.46 7.96 52.15
C LEU A 250 -8.77 7.85 51.35
N GLU A 251 -9.61 8.88 51.36
CA GLU A 251 -10.86 8.89 50.60
C GLU A 251 -10.62 8.90 49.08
N VAL A 252 -9.58 9.59 48.59
CA VAL A 252 -9.19 9.53 47.17
C VAL A 252 -8.73 8.11 46.79
N VAL A 253 -7.90 7.47 47.64
CA VAL A 253 -7.42 6.10 47.37
C VAL A 253 -8.58 5.10 47.41
N LYS A 254 -9.48 5.22 48.40
CA LYS A 254 -10.71 4.42 48.49
C LYS A 254 -11.55 4.55 47.23
N ALA A 255 -11.74 5.77 46.75
CA ALA A 255 -12.45 6.02 45.50
C ALA A 255 -11.76 5.35 44.30
N ALA A 256 -10.42 5.41 44.21
CA ALA A 256 -9.66 4.80 43.12
C ALA A 256 -9.75 3.26 43.13
N VAL A 257 -9.58 2.62 44.30
CA VAL A 257 -9.63 1.16 44.41
C VAL A 257 -11.06 0.61 44.27
N ALA A 258 -12.09 1.39 44.59
CA ALA A 258 -13.48 0.98 44.41
C ALA A 258 -13.89 0.91 42.92
N GLN A 259 -13.16 1.59 42.02
CA GLN A 259 -13.41 1.54 40.59
C GLN A 259 -13.01 0.19 39.95
N ARG A 260 -13.42 0.02 38.68
CA ARG A 260 -13.14 -1.16 37.87
C ARG A 260 -12.11 -0.85 36.78
N TRP A 261 -10.90 -1.36 36.97
CA TRP A 261 -9.79 -1.17 36.05
C TRP A 261 -9.66 -2.34 35.08
N SER A 262 -9.34 -2.05 33.82
CA SER A 262 -9.18 -3.09 32.79
C SER A 262 -7.87 -3.85 32.95
N ASP A 263 -6.83 -3.18 33.42
CA ASP A 263 -5.51 -3.72 33.67
C ASP A 263 -4.97 -3.15 35.01
N GLU A 264 -4.13 -3.92 35.73
CA GLU A 264 -3.57 -3.52 37.04
C GLU A 264 -2.78 -2.20 36.95
N SER A 265 -2.09 -1.97 35.83
CA SER A 265 -1.35 -0.75 35.56
C SER A 265 -2.23 0.51 35.45
N ASP A 266 -3.52 0.35 35.15
CA ASP A 266 -4.43 1.50 35.01
C ASP A 266 -4.75 2.13 36.37
N LEU A 267 -4.89 1.31 37.44
CA LEU A 267 -5.05 1.81 38.79
C LEU A 267 -3.81 2.59 39.24
N ASP A 268 -2.62 2.03 39.00
CA ASP A 268 -1.37 2.72 39.30
C ASP A 268 -1.29 4.07 38.57
N TYR A 269 -1.59 4.08 37.27
CA TYR A 269 -1.63 5.32 36.50
C TYR A 269 -2.62 6.31 37.11
N ALA A 270 -3.81 5.86 37.48
CA ALA A 270 -4.86 6.72 38.04
C ALA A 270 -4.44 7.37 39.37
N VAL A 271 -3.75 6.63 40.25
CA VAL A 271 -3.22 7.20 41.51
C VAL A 271 -2.10 8.21 41.25
N ARG A 272 -1.19 7.93 40.29
CA ARG A 272 -0.17 8.91 39.88
C ARG A 272 -0.80 10.15 39.25
N HIS A 273 -1.86 9.96 38.47
CA HIS A 273 -2.60 11.03 37.83
C HIS A 273 -3.26 11.95 38.86
N THR A 274 -3.94 11.40 39.88
CA THR A 274 -4.53 12.22 40.96
C THR A 274 -3.48 12.89 41.84
N ALA A 275 -2.31 12.26 42.05
CA ALA A 275 -1.17 12.91 42.74
C ALA A 275 -0.69 14.16 41.98
N ARG A 276 -0.57 14.08 40.65
CA ARG A 276 -0.22 15.23 39.79
C ARG A 276 -1.33 16.28 39.81
N LEU A 277 -2.59 15.87 39.76
CA LEU A 277 -3.73 16.78 39.85
C LEU A 277 -3.72 17.57 41.17
N ALA A 278 -3.36 16.96 42.30
CA ALA A 278 -3.26 17.69 43.58
C ALA A 278 -2.28 18.87 43.50
N LEU A 279 -1.11 18.66 42.90
CA LEU A 279 -0.11 19.72 42.71
C LEU A 279 -0.54 20.74 41.64
N LEU A 280 -1.31 20.34 40.62
CA LEU A 280 -1.88 21.28 39.64
C LEU A 280 -3.00 22.14 40.26
N VAL A 281 -3.87 21.55 41.10
CA VAL A 281 -4.88 22.32 41.85
C VAL A 281 -4.22 23.25 42.86
N ARG A 282 -3.07 22.86 43.45
CA ARG A 282 -2.26 23.78 44.26
C ARG A 282 -1.80 24.99 43.43
N ALA A 283 -1.31 24.77 42.21
CA ALA A 283 -0.93 25.86 41.31
C ALA A 283 -2.12 26.80 41.04
N GLU A 284 -3.32 26.24 40.80
CA GLU A 284 -4.54 27.04 40.63
C GLU A 284 -4.88 27.86 41.89
N ARG A 285 -4.76 27.28 43.09
CA ARG A 285 -5.02 28.00 44.36
C ARG A 285 -4.07 29.17 44.58
N ASN A 286 -2.84 29.05 44.08
CA ASN A 286 -1.80 30.09 44.18
C ASN A 286 -1.77 31.06 42.99
N ASP A 287 -2.65 30.91 42.01
CA ASP A 287 -2.65 31.69 40.75
C ASP A 287 -1.33 31.52 39.94
N GLU A 288 -0.71 30.35 40.04
CA GLU A 288 0.57 29.99 39.38
C GLU A 288 0.37 29.18 38.09
N THR A 289 -0.87 28.92 37.66
CA THR A 289 -1.16 27.92 36.61
C THR A 289 -0.45 28.21 35.29
N SER A 290 -0.48 29.46 34.81
CA SER A 290 0.20 29.85 33.57
C SER A 290 1.72 29.72 33.67
N GLU A 291 2.30 30.05 34.84
CA GLU A 291 3.75 29.93 35.05
C GLU A 291 4.17 28.45 35.06
N VAL A 292 3.41 27.59 35.74
CA VAL A 292 3.67 26.15 35.80
C VAL A 292 3.58 25.54 34.40
N GLU A 293 2.53 25.88 33.64
CA GLU A 293 2.35 25.46 32.25
C GLU A 293 3.58 25.82 31.37
N ASP A 294 3.97 27.09 31.38
CA ASP A 294 5.11 27.59 30.60
C ASP A 294 6.43 26.89 30.97
N GLN A 295 6.66 26.68 32.27
CA GLN A 295 7.86 26.02 32.75
C GLN A 295 7.89 24.52 32.39
N LEU A 296 6.76 23.82 32.52
CA LEU A 296 6.64 22.42 32.14
C LEU A 296 6.88 22.22 30.64
N PHE A 297 6.30 23.06 29.77
CA PHE A 297 6.58 22.98 28.33
C PHE A 297 8.00 23.38 27.96
N ARG A 298 8.59 24.37 28.63
CA ARG A 298 10.01 24.69 28.45
C ARG A 298 10.88 23.48 28.79
N PHE A 299 10.61 22.82 29.92
CA PHE A 299 11.37 21.66 30.34
C PHE A 299 11.15 20.46 29.41
N SER A 300 9.92 20.22 28.96
CA SER A 300 9.60 19.22 27.94
C SER A 300 10.46 19.39 26.68
N ARG A 301 10.54 20.62 26.13
CA ARG A 301 11.40 20.92 24.97
C ARG A 301 12.89 20.68 25.22
N ILE A 302 13.37 20.95 26.43
CA ILE A 302 14.76 20.66 26.81
C ILE A 302 15.00 19.15 26.81
N LEU A 303 14.08 18.35 27.36
CA LEU A 303 14.22 16.89 27.36
C LEU A 303 14.13 16.28 25.96
N ASP A 304 13.26 16.81 25.11
CA ASP A 304 13.13 16.38 23.71
C ASP A 304 14.41 16.66 22.90
N SER A 305 15.04 17.81 23.12
CA SER A 305 16.29 18.19 22.44
C SER A 305 17.53 17.49 23.01
N GLU A 306 17.57 17.23 24.31
CA GLU A 306 18.69 16.60 25.00
C GLU A 306 18.46 15.12 25.28
N SER A 307 18.52 14.29 24.23
CA SER A 307 18.30 12.83 24.30
C SER A 307 19.13 12.11 25.39
N ARG A 308 20.36 12.56 25.64
CA ARG A 308 21.21 12.01 26.71
C ARG A 308 20.64 12.32 28.09
N LEU A 309 20.15 13.53 28.31
CA LEU A 309 19.54 13.93 29.57
C LEU A 309 18.24 13.15 29.81
N SER A 310 17.37 13.08 28.80
CA SER A 310 16.15 12.26 28.89
C SER A 310 16.49 10.81 29.22
N GLY A 311 17.50 10.23 28.57
CA GLY A 311 17.95 8.86 28.85
C GLY A 311 18.36 8.63 30.31
N VAL A 312 19.09 9.57 30.91
CA VAL A 312 19.52 9.47 32.32
C VAL A 312 18.33 9.61 33.28
N LEU A 313 17.39 10.51 33.01
CA LEU A 313 16.19 10.68 33.85
C LEU A 313 15.21 9.50 33.71
N SER A 314 15.13 8.90 32.52
CA SER A 314 14.28 7.74 32.22
C SER A 314 14.78 6.44 32.85
N ASP A 315 16.08 6.36 33.17
CA ASP A 315 16.68 5.16 33.75
C ASP A 315 16.24 4.93 35.19
N TYR A 316 15.09 4.25 35.34
CA TYR A 316 14.53 3.87 36.62
C TYR A 316 15.35 2.81 37.37
N THR A 317 16.41 2.24 36.77
CA THR A 317 17.34 1.33 37.46
C THR A 317 18.38 2.09 38.27
N THR A 318 18.61 3.36 37.93
CA THR A 318 19.47 4.27 38.71
C THR A 318 18.72 4.81 39.93
N PRO A 319 19.36 4.93 41.11
CA PRO A 319 18.74 5.44 42.32
C PRO A 319 18.02 6.78 42.10
N VAL A 320 16.80 6.88 42.63
CA VAL A 320 15.92 8.04 42.42
C VAL A 320 16.54 9.34 42.93
N ASP A 321 17.23 9.30 44.07
CA ASP A 321 17.87 10.49 44.67
C ASP A 321 18.90 11.13 43.73
N GLY A 322 19.62 10.31 42.96
CA GLY A 322 20.57 10.80 41.96
C GLY A 322 19.89 11.47 40.78
N ARG A 323 18.72 10.95 40.37
CA ARG A 323 17.92 11.51 39.27
C ARG A 323 17.23 12.81 39.69
N ILE A 324 16.64 12.86 40.88
CA ILE A 324 16.07 14.09 41.47
C ILE A 324 17.16 15.13 41.69
N GLY A 325 18.31 14.75 42.26
CA GLY A 325 19.43 15.68 42.44
C GLY A 325 20.06 16.17 41.11
N LEU A 326 19.88 15.44 40.00
CA LEU A 326 20.20 15.95 38.66
C LEU A 326 19.14 16.96 38.21
N LEU A 327 17.86 16.64 38.36
CA LEU A 327 16.74 17.52 38.06
C LEU A 327 16.87 18.88 38.78
N ASP A 328 17.12 18.88 40.08
CA ASP A 328 17.26 20.09 40.89
C ASP A 328 18.39 21.00 40.38
N ARG A 329 19.52 20.40 39.99
CA ARG A 329 20.67 21.13 39.44
C ARG A 329 20.37 21.76 38.08
N LEU A 330 19.50 21.14 37.28
CA LEU A 330 19.12 21.65 35.96
C LEU A 330 18.07 22.75 36.05
N LEU A 331 17.10 22.60 36.94
CA LEU A 331 16.06 23.60 37.16
C LEU A 331 16.62 24.86 37.83
N GLY A 332 17.71 24.74 38.59
CA GLY A 332 18.42 25.88 39.18
C GLY A 332 17.52 26.69 40.10
N ASP A 333 17.49 28.01 39.97
CA ASP A 333 16.52 28.90 40.64
C ASP A 333 15.37 29.36 39.72
N GLN A 334 15.31 28.83 38.50
CA GLN A 334 14.40 29.33 37.45
C GLN A 334 13.02 28.68 37.46
N ALA A 335 12.86 27.54 38.13
CA ALA A 335 11.60 26.85 38.26
C ALA A 335 10.93 27.15 39.61
N GLY A 336 9.64 27.44 39.55
CA GLY A 336 8.78 27.60 40.73
C GLY A 336 8.71 26.31 41.55
N GLU A 337 8.32 26.44 42.82
CA GLU A 337 8.24 25.30 43.73
C GLU A 337 7.27 24.23 43.24
N THR A 338 6.09 24.64 42.73
CA THR A 338 5.09 23.72 42.19
C THR A 338 5.62 22.91 41.01
N THR A 339 6.30 23.58 40.07
CA THR A 339 6.92 22.92 38.91
C THR A 339 7.99 21.93 39.33
N ARG A 340 8.85 22.28 40.30
CA ARG A 340 9.87 21.34 40.80
C ARG A 340 9.24 20.12 41.44
N ALA A 341 8.23 20.30 42.29
CA ALA A 341 7.52 19.20 42.93
C ALA A 341 6.89 18.28 41.88
N LEU A 342 6.21 18.85 40.89
CA LEU A 342 5.61 18.12 39.76
C LEU A 342 6.62 17.30 38.95
N LEU A 343 7.77 17.90 38.61
CA LEU A 343 8.83 17.23 37.86
C LEU A 343 9.53 16.17 38.70
N ALA A 344 9.83 16.44 39.97
CA ALA A 344 10.47 15.50 40.89
C ALA A 344 9.57 14.28 41.13
N GLN A 345 8.29 14.51 41.43
CA GLN A 345 7.27 13.47 41.58
C GLN A 345 7.16 12.64 40.31
N THR A 346 7.17 13.29 39.13
CA THR A 346 7.09 12.59 37.85
C THR A 346 8.30 11.68 37.63
N VAL A 347 9.53 12.18 37.83
CA VAL A 347 10.77 11.41 37.67
C VAL A 347 10.87 10.26 38.69
N GLU A 348 10.42 10.48 39.92
CA GLU A 348 10.35 9.47 40.97
C GLU A 348 9.42 8.32 40.59
N LEU A 349 8.26 8.66 40.05
CA LEU A 349 7.20 7.71 39.73
C LEU A 349 7.32 7.12 38.31
N LEU A 350 8.39 7.42 37.56
CA LEU A 350 8.66 6.79 36.27
C LEU A 350 8.73 5.26 36.38
N ARG A 351 8.08 4.58 35.44
CA ARG A 351 8.00 3.11 35.36
C ARG A 351 8.50 2.57 34.02
N GLY A 352 9.68 3.01 33.60
CA GLY A 352 10.26 2.66 32.29
C GLY A 352 9.70 3.48 31.11
N GLU A 353 8.78 4.39 31.41
CA GLU A 353 8.37 5.47 30.53
C GLU A 353 9.55 6.41 30.25
N ARG A 354 9.56 7.02 29.08
CA ARG A 354 10.53 8.05 28.73
C ARG A 354 10.22 9.34 29.48
N ALA A 355 11.25 9.95 30.07
CA ALA A 355 11.10 11.17 30.85
C ALA A 355 10.59 12.33 30.00
N ASP A 356 11.02 12.44 28.74
CA ASP A 356 10.53 13.44 27.79
C ASP A 356 9.02 13.30 27.53
N GLU A 357 8.55 12.08 27.28
CA GLU A 357 7.12 11.81 27.08
C GLU A 357 6.30 12.08 28.35
N ALA A 358 6.78 11.63 29.51
CA ALA A 358 6.07 11.81 30.78
C ALA A 358 5.94 13.29 31.20
N VAL A 359 6.96 14.11 30.93
CA VAL A 359 6.90 15.55 31.18
C VAL A 359 5.98 16.24 30.17
N ARG A 360 5.99 15.81 28.90
CA ARG A 360 5.06 16.33 27.88
C ARG A 360 3.61 16.06 28.27
N GLU A 361 3.29 14.83 28.68
CA GLU A 361 1.95 14.46 29.17
C GLU A 361 1.54 15.27 30.41
N LEU A 362 2.49 15.55 31.31
CA LEU A 362 2.22 16.38 32.48
C LEU A 362 1.90 17.83 32.10
N ALA A 363 2.63 18.38 31.13
CA ALA A 363 2.39 19.72 30.64
C ALA A 363 1.03 19.81 29.91
N GLU A 364 0.68 18.80 29.09
CA GLU A 364 -0.65 18.68 28.48
C GLU A 364 -1.76 18.55 29.52
N LEU A 365 -1.52 17.82 30.62
CA LEU A 365 -2.46 17.71 31.73
C LEU A 365 -2.72 19.06 32.41
N ALA A 366 -1.68 19.89 32.58
CA ALA A 366 -1.82 21.23 33.15
C ALA A 366 -2.75 22.11 32.31
N VAL A 367 -2.65 22.04 30.98
CA VAL A 367 -3.50 22.79 30.05
C VAL A 367 -4.93 22.24 30.01
N ALA A 368 -5.06 20.92 29.89
CA ALA A 368 -6.36 20.26 29.86
C ALA A 368 -7.16 20.57 31.13
N ARG A 369 -6.47 20.70 32.28
CA ARG A 369 -7.10 21.07 33.55
C ARG A 369 -7.71 22.48 33.54
N ARG A 370 -7.13 23.43 32.81
CA ARG A 370 -7.72 24.75 32.58
C ARG A 370 -8.93 24.74 31.64
N GLY A 371 -9.29 23.57 31.11
CA GLY A 371 -10.31 23.43 30.07
C GLY A 371 -9.81 23.89 28.69
N GLU A 372 -8.50 24.04 28.54
CA GLU A 372 -7.87 24.48 27.29
C GLU A 372 -7.33 23.28 26.51
N VAL A 373 -7.19 23.45 25.19
CA VAL A 373 -6.53 22.48 24.33
C VAL A 373 -5.11 22.93 24.02
N VAL A 374 -4.15 22.01 24.07
CA VAL A 374 -2.78 22.26 23.60
C VAL A 374 -2.72 22.15 22.09
N ALA A 375 -2.21 23.18 21.43
CA ALA A 375 -1.84 23.15 20.03
C ALA A 375 -0.32 23.30 19.88
N HIS A 376 0.33 22.27 19.37
CA HIS A 376 1.75 22.33 19.00
C HIS A 376 1.87 22.96 17.62
N VAL A 377 2.55 24.10 17.56
CA VAL A 377 2.69 24.91 16.35
C VAL A 377 4.16 24.93 15.95
N ASN A 378 4.51 24.36 14.81
CA ASN A 378 5.84 24.57 14.23
C ASN A 378 5.78 25.71 13.21
N ALA A 379 6.73 26.62 13.30
CA ALA A 379 6.88 27.77 12.42
C ALA A 379 8.35 28.00 12.06
N ALA A 380 8.60 28.62 10.90
CA ALA A 380 9.96 28.97 10.48
C ALA A 380 10.59 30.11 11.32
N ALA A 381 9.77 30.94 11.97
CA ALA A 381 10.19 32.05 12.82
C ALA A 381 9.13 32.37 13.86
N GLU A 382 9.49 33.19 14.86
CA GLU A 382 8.56 33.62 15.89
C GLU A 382 7.35 34.35 15.29
N LEU A 383 6.17 33.99 15.80
CA LEU A 383 4.92 34.66 15.47
C LEU A 383 4.79 35.97 16.25
N SER A 384 4.28 37.00 15.60
CA SER A 384 3.88 38.24 16.26
C SER A 384 2.74 37.98 17.26
N ASP A 385 2.60 38.84 18.28
CA ASP A 385 1.53 38.70 19.29
C ASP A 385 0.13 38.72 18.67
N ALA A 386 -0.05 39.50 17.59
CA ALA A 386 -1.30 39.54 16.83
C ALA A 386 -1.59 38.21 16.15
N GLN A 387 -0.58 37.57 15.54
CA GLN A 387 -0.72 36.25 14.91
C GLN A 387 -0.98 35.16 15.96
N ARG A 388 -0.29 35.19 17.10
CA ARG A 388 -0.52 34.24 18.20
C ARG A 388 -1.95 34.33 18.72
N THR A 389 -2.41 35.55 19.01
CA THR A 389 -3.78 35.80 19.49
C THR A 389 -4.80 35.29 18.47
N ARG A 390 -4.62 35.66 17.19
CA ARG A 390 -5.51 35.23 16.11
C ARG A 390 -5.53 33.71 15.94
N LEU A 391 -4.38 33.05 16.00
CA LEU A 391 -4.28 31.60 15.89
C LEU A 391 -5.02 30.91 17.06
N ALA A 392 -4.83 31.39 18.29
CA ALA A 392 -5.52 30.85 19.46
C ALA A 392 -7.05 31.01 19.35
N GLU A 393 -7.53 32.16 18.88
CA GLU A 393 -8.96 32.41 18.65
C GLU A 393 -9.55 31.52 17.55
N VAL A 394 -8.82 31.32 16.45
CA VAL A 394 -9.25 30.46 15.34
C VAL A 394 -9.31 29.00 15.80
N LEU A 395 -8.26 28.50 16.44
CA LEU A 395 -8.24 27.13 16.99
C LEU A 395 -9.33 26.94 18.05
N GLY A 396 -9.57 27.96 18.88
CA GLY A 396 -10.63 27.89 19.88
C GLY A 396 -12.03 27.82 19.28
N ARG A 397 -12.26 28.42 18.11
CA ARG A 397 -13.50 28.26 17.35
C ARG A 397 -13.60 26.91 16.63
N ILE A 398 -12.49 26.39 16.11
CA ILE A 398 -12.44 25.10 15.43
C ILE A 398 -12.77 23.95 16.40
N TYR A 399 -12.18 23.99 17.60
CA TYR A 399 -12.26 22.90 18.59
C TYR A 399 -13.24 23.16 19.74
N GLY A 400 -13.85 24.35 19.81
CA GLY A 400 -14.85 24.68 20.83
C GLY A 400 -14.31 24.84 22.26
N ARG A 401 -12.98 24.90 22.44
CA ARG A 401 -12.29 25.10 23.72
C ARG A 401 -11.17 26.12 23.54
N PRO A 402 -10.84 26.97 24.53
CA PRO A 402 -9.70 27.89 24.39
C PRO A 402 -8.42 27.10 24.08
N ALA A 403 -7.56 27.63 23.22
CA ALA A 403 -6.35 26.95 22.78
C ALA A 403 -5.10 27.62 23.37
N SER A 404 -4.26 26.83 24.04
CA SER A 404 -2.90 27.21 24.44
C SER A 404 -1.93 26.82 23.33
N LEU A 405 -1.14 27.78 22.86
CA LEU A 405 -0.23 27.62 21.74
C LEU A 405 1.19 27.32 22.22
N GLN A 406 1.72 26.17 21.80
CA GLN A 406 3.13 25.86 21.94
C GLN A 406 3.88 26.08 20.65
N LEU A 407 4.59 27.19 20.58
CA LEU A 407 5.40 27.52 19.42
C LEU A 407 6.77 26.83 19.48
N HIS A 408 7.08 26.08 18.43
CA HIS A 408 8.39 25.51 18.18
C HIS A 408 8.95 26.10 16.88
N ILE A 409 10.13 26.69 16.97
CA ILE A 409 10.78 27.34 15.83
C ILE A 409 11.70 26.35 15.14
N ASP A 410 11.38 26.02 13.89
CA ASP A 410 12.20 25.17 13.04
C ASP A 410 12.74 26.01 11.86
N PRO A 411 14.01 26.47 11.90
CA PRO A 411 14.62 27.25 10.84
C PRO A 411 14.72 26.52 9.49
N ASP A 412 14.64 25.18 9.48
CA ASP A 412 14.70 24.40 8.26
C ASP A 412 13.35 24.38 7.51
N MET A 413 12.26 24.76 8.20
CA MET A 413 10.95 24.94 7.59
C MET A 413 10.99 26.10 6.58
N LEU A 414 10.57 25.82 5.33
CA LEU A 414 10.52 26.83 4.26
C LEU A 414 9.58 28.00 4.60
N GLY A 415 8.56 27.79 5.43
CA GLY A 415 7.58 28.80 5.81
C GLY A 415 6.18 28.20 5.91
N GLY A 416 5.21 29.05 6.26
CA GLY A 416 3.89 28.60 6.69
C GLY A 416 3.94 28.06 8.13
N LEU A 417 2.96 27.21 8.46
CA LEU A 417 2.75 26.67 9.81
C LEU A 417 2.32 25.21 9.72
N THR A 418 2.74 24.40 10.68
CA THR A 418 2.11 23.11 10.95
C THR A 418 1.55 23.13 12.36
N ILE A 419 0.29 22.74 12.52
CA ILE A 419 -0.38 22.72 13.81
C ILE A 419 -0.79 21.28 14.11
N ALA A 420 -0.42 20.78 15.27
CA ALA A 420 -0.86 19.49 15.77
C ALA A 420 -1.69 19.69 17.04
N VAL A 421 -2.89 19.11 17.07
CA VAL A 421 -3.82 19.15 18.20
C VAL A 421 -4.30 17.73 18.46
N GLY A 422 -3.84 17.11 19.55
CA GLY A 422 -4.06 15.69 19.79
C GLY A 422 -3.50 14.84 18.64
N ASP A 423 -4.35 14.04 18.01
CA ASP A 423 -4.00 13.18 16.86
C ASP A 423 -4.21 13.86 15.49
N GLU A 424 -4.72 15.10 15.47
CA GLU A 424 -4.97 15.84 14.25
C GLU A 424 -3.82 16.76 13.89
N VAL A 425 -3.43 16.78 12.61
CA VAL A 425 -2.40 17.67 12.07
C VAL A 425 -2.98 18.49 10.94
N ILE A 426 -2.91 19.81 11.08
CA ILE A 426 -3.23 20.78 10.03
C ILE A 426 -1.91 21.34 9.50
N ASP A 427 -1.52 20.90 8.31
CA ASP A 427 -0.26 21.28 7.68
C ASP A 427 -0.49 22.35 6.60
N GLY A 428 -0.08 23.57 6.93
CA GLY A 428 -0.03 24.72 6.04
C GLY A 428 1.37 25.06 5.54
N SER A 429 2.35 24.18 5.71
CA SER A 429 3.74 24.47 5.38
C SER A 429 3.94 24.56 3.85
N LEU A 430 4.82 25.48 3.44
CA LEU A 430 5.18 25.61 2.03
C LEU A 430 5.90 24.37 1.50
N ALA A 431 6.61 23.66 2.37
CA ALA A 431 7.23 22.38 2.05
C ALA A 431 6.18 21.34 1.62
N SER A 432 5.11 21.19 2.40
CA SER A 432 4.02 20.25 2.08
C SER A 432 3.21 20.68 0.85
N ARG A 433 3.01 21.99 0.64
CA ARG A 433 2.41 22.49 -0.62
C ARG A 433 3.28 22.16 -1.84
N LEU A 434 4.61 22.31 -1.74
CA LEU A 434 5.53 21.97 -2.82
C LEU A 434 5.58 20.45 -3.07
N ALA A 435 5.59 19.63 -2.01
CA ALA A 435 5.52 18.18 -2.13
C ALA A 435 4.20 17.72 -2.79
N SER A 436 3.09 18.37 -2.43
CA SER A 436 1.78 18.13 -3.06
C SER A 436 1.80 18.52 -4.55
N ALA A 437 2.46 19.62 -4.91
CA ALA A 437 2.64 20.01 -6.31
C ALA A 437 3.52 19.01 -7.09
N GLU A 438 4.56 18.46 -6.44
CA GLU A 438 5.47 17.47 -7.03
C GLU A 438 4.74 16.15 -7.33
N THR A 439 3.89 15.68 -6.42
CA THR A 439 3.11 14.45 -6.58
C THR A 439 1.98 14.55 -7.61
N GLN A 440 1.55 15.77 -7.95
CA GLN A 440 0.55 16.03 -9.01
C GLN A 440 1.17 16.16 -10.40
N LEU A 441 2.49 16.04 -10.54
CA LEU A 441 3.13 16.05 -11.85
C LEU A 441 2.63 14.85 -12.68
N PRO A 442 2.31 15.05 -13.97
CA PRO A 442 1.88 13.96 -14.82
C PRO A 442 3.02 12.94 -14.97
N ASP A 443 2.70 11.68 -14.68
CA ASP A 443 3.53 10.50 -15.01
C ASP A 443 4.02 10.54 -16.45
#